data_AF-A0A6P3ZTJ8-F1
#
_entry.id   AF-A0A6P3ZTJ8-F1
#
_cell.length_a   1.000
_cell.length_b   1.000
_cell.length_c   1.000
_cell.angle_alpha   90.00
_cell.angle_beta   90.00
_cell.angle_gamma   90.00
#
_symmetry.space_group_name_H-M   'P 1'
#
loop_
_entity.id
_entity.type
_entity.pdbx_description
1 polymer ?
#
loop_
_entity_poly.entity_id
_entity_poly.type
_entity_poly.pdbx_seq_one_letter_code
_entity_poly.pdbx_strand_id
1 'polypeptide(L)'
;MAGRRDGSLMRDKGQSVRRSRILVAIVIGVLLGCVFAFLFPHGLFISDRRKQSRRIGKSDLKMGISSCESPERIDMLRSDISSLSQRNSELSKQVKDLTEKLRLAEQGKDHAQKQVSVLGEPHKAGPFGTVKGLRTNPTVIPNESVNPRLAKTLEKVAVQNELIVALANSNVKSMLEVWFTSIKRVGIPNYLVVALDDEIENFCKANDVPVYKRDPDEGIDSIAKTGGNHAVSGLKFRILREFLELGYSVLLSDVDIVYLQNPFDHLQRDSDVESMSDGHNNMTAYGYNDVFDEPSMGWARYAHTMRIWVYNSGFFYIRPTLPSIELLDRVAIRLSREKAWDQAVFNEELFFPSHPAYDGLHAAKRTLDFYLFMNSKVLFKTVRKDAKLKKLKPVIVHINYHPDKLSRMKAVVEFYVNGKQNALDPFPDGSSW
;
A
#
# COMPACT_ATOMS: atom_id res chain seq x y z
N MET A 1 -23.21 32.18 -67.71
CA MET A 1 -22.07 33.13 -67.75
C MET A 1 -20.95 32.56 -66.91
N ALA A 2 -19.73 32.68 -67.43
CA ALA A 2 -18.52 31.98 -67.02
C ALA A 2 -17.89 32.56 -65.74
N GLY A 3 -17.08 31.73 -65.07
CA GLY A 3 -16.25 32.13 -63.94
C GLY A 3 -15.29 31.02 -63.49
N ARG A 4 -14.37 30.62 -64.38
CA ARG A 4 -13.21 29.75 -64.11
C ARG A 4 -12.30 30.32 -63.02
N ARG A 5 -11.69 29.44 -62.21
CA ARG A 5 -10.26 29.49 -61.84
C ARG A 5 -9.76 28.10 -61.43
N ASP A 6 -9.07 27.46 -62.38
CA ASP A 6 -8.10 26.39 -62.12
C ASP A 6 -6.79 27.01 -61.61
N GLY A 7 -6.17 26.37 -60.62
CA GLY A 7 -4.84 26.70 -60.11
C GLY A 7 -3.93 25.48 -60.19
N SER A 8 -2.90 25.59 -61.03
CA SER A 8 -1.93 24.57 -61.43
C SER A 8 -0.93 24.16 -60.36
N LEU A 9 -0.65 22.85 -60.34
CA LEU A 9 0.62 22.15 -60.08
C LEU A 9 1.87 23.03 -59.88
N MET A 10 2.51 22.87 -58.71
CA MET A 10 3.94 23.08 -58.51
C MET A 10 4.58 21.78 -57.99
N ARG A 11 5.41 21.21 -58.85
CA ARG A 11 6.33 20.10 -58.60
C ARG A 11 7.64 20.72 -58.12
N ASP A 12 7.97 20.53 -56.83
CA ASP A 12 9.26 20.96 -56.32
C ASP A 12 10.19 19.78 -55.99
N LYS A 13 11.41 19.86 -56.52
CA LYS A 13 12.45 18.84 -56.54
C LYS A 13 13.22 18.90 -55.22
N GLY A 14 12.91 18.01 -54.26
CA GLY A 14 13.65 17.97 -52.98
C GLY A 14 13.89 16.60 -52.33
N GLN A 15 13.35 15.50 -52.86
CA GLN A 15 13.30 14.22 -52.13
C GLN A 15 14.34 13.15 -52.53
N SER A 16 15.18 13.39 -53.54
CA SER A 16 16.08 12.34 -54.05
C SER A 16 17.33 12.09 -53.18
N VAL A 17 17.92 13.14 -52.58
CA VAL A 17 19.24 13.01 -51.90
C VAL A 17 19.15 12.45 -50.48
N ARG A 18 18.03 12.66 -49.76
CA ARG A 18 17.84 12.19 -48.37
C ARG A 18 17.47 10.71 -48.27
N ARG A 19 16.70 10.16 -49.23
CA ARG A 19 16.36 8.73 -49.26
C ARG A 19 17.60 7.84 -49.50
N SER A 20 18.55 8.31 -50.30
CA SER A 20 19.80 7.59 -50.59
C SER A 20 20.67 7.39 -49.34
N ARG A 21 20.80 8.40 -48.47
CA ARG A 21 21.61 8.29 -47.24
C ARG A 21 21.02 7.34 -46.19
N ILE A 22 19.70 7.28 -46.08
CA ILE A 22 19.02 6.36 -45.17
C ILE A 22 19.20 4.92 -45.65
N LEU A 23 19.07 4.68 -46.96
CA LEU A 23 19.30 3.37 -47.55
C LEU A 23 20.75 2.90 -47.36
N VAL A 24 21.73 3.78 -47.54
CA VAL A 24 23.14 3.48 -47.28
C VAL A 24 23.38 3.15 -45.80
N ALA A 25 22.78 3.89 -44.86
CA ALA A 25 22.92 3.62 -43.43
C ALA A 25 22.31 2.27 -43.02
N ILE A 26 21.17 1.90 -43.60
CA ILE A 26 20.54 0.59 -43.37
C ILE A 26 21.43 -0.54 -43.90
N VAL A 27 21.97 -0.40 -45.11
CA VAL A 27 22.87 -1.41 -45.69
C VAL A 27 24.15 -1.57 -44.86
N ILE A 28 24.74 -0.47 -44.40
CA ILE A 28 25.91 -0.51 -43.50
C ILE A 28 25.57 -1.19 -42.17
N GLY A 29 24.41 -0.87 -41.57
CA GLY A 29 23.96 -1.48 -40.32
C GLY A 29 23.73 -2.98 -40.44
N VAL A 30 23.13 -3.43 -41.55
CA VAL A 30 22.91 -4.85 -41.82
C VAL A 30 24.24 -5.57 -42.06
N LEU A 31 25.17 -4.99 -42.82
CA LEU A 31 26.49 -5.60 -43.05
C LEU A 31 27.30 -5.72 -41.75
N LEU A 32 27.33 -4.67 -40.92
CA LEU A 32 27.95 -4.72 -39.60
C LEU A 32 27.29 -5.78 -38.70
N GLY A 33 25.96 -5.85 -38.69
CA GLY A 33 25.21 -6.88 -37.96
C GLY A 33 25.57 -8.30 -38.41
N CYS A 34 25.70 -8.53 -39.71
CA CYS A 34 26.11 -9.82 -40.26
C CYS A 34 27.56 -10.17 -39.91
N VAL A 35 28.48 -9.20 -39.93
CA VAL A 35 29.88 -9.40 -39.51
C VAL A 35 29.96 -9.74 -38.02
N PHE A 36 29.20 -9.05 -37.17
CA PHE A 36 29.14 -9.36 -35.74
C PHE A 36 28.50 -10.73 -35.47
N ALA A 37 27.46 -11.12 -36.22
CA ALA A 37 26.85 -12.44 -36.09
C ALA A 37 27.78 -13.58 -36.55
N PHE A 38 28.60 -13.33 -37.58
CA PHE A 38 29.55 -14.33 -38.11
C PHE A 38 30.81 -14.47 -37.24
N LEU A 39 31.36 -13.34 -36.74
CA LEU A 39 32.57 -13.34 -35.93
C LEU A 39 32.29 -13.64 -34.45
N PHE A 40 31.08 -13.36 -33.95
CA PHE A 40 30.69 -13.59 -32.55
C PHE A 40 29.36 -14.36 -32.43
N PRO A 41 29.27 -15.61 -32.93
CA PRO A 41 28.04 -16.40 -32.92
C PRO A 41 27.54 -16.77 -31.50
N HIS A 42 28.30 -16.44 -30.46
CA HIS A 42 27.97 -16.68 -29.05
C HIS A 42 27.96 -15.41 -28.18
N GLY A 43 27.88 -14.22 -28.81
CA GLY A 43 27.79 -12.93 -28.11
C GLY A 43 29.15 -12.39 -27.64
N LEU A 44 29.21 -11.07 -27.42
CA LEU A 44 30.42 -10.33 -27.01
C LEU A 44 30.63 -10.29 -25.48
N PHE A 45 29.69 -10.83 -24.71
CA PHE A 45 29.76 -10.85 -23.24
C PHE A 45 29.72 -12.30 -22.75
N ILE A 46 30.88 -12.78 -22.30
CA ILE A 46 31.04 -14.06 -21.62
C ILE A 46 30.48 -13.89 -20.20
N SER A 47 29.24 -14.34 -19.96
CA SER A 47 28.85 -14.76 -18.62
C SER A 47 29.19 -16.24 -18.49
N ASP A 48 30.15 -16.50 -17.61
CA ASP A 48 30.68 -17.82 -17.33
C ASP A 48 29.59 -18.73 -16.74
N ARG A 49 29.08 -19.67 -17.55
CA ARG A 49 28.38 -20.87 -17.06
C ARG A 49 28.43 -21.98 -18.11
N ARG A 50 29.54 -22.71 -18.12
CA ARG A 50 29.63 -24.11 -18.56
C ARG A 50 30.33 -24.84 -17.42
N LYS A 51 29.95 -26.02 -16.94
CA LYS A 51 29.22 -27.21 -17.43
C LYS A 51 29.10 -28.08 -16.14
N GLN A 52 28.29 -29.11 -15.95
CA GLN A 52 27.90 -30.21 -16.81
C GLN A 52 26.94 -31.06 -15.96
N SER A 53 25.77 -31.40 -16.49
CA SER A 53 25.06 -32.60 -16.05
C SER A 53 25.87 -33.81 -16.54
N ARG A 54 26.44 -34.58 -15.61
CA ARG A 54 27.01 -35.89 -15.90
C ARG A 54 26.36 -36.96 -15.02
N ARG A 55 25.78 -37.93 -15.73
CA ARG A 55 25.27 -39.21 -15.27
C ARG A 55 26.26 -39.87 -14.31
N ILE A 56 25.73 -40.36 -13.19
CA ILE A 56 26.44 -41.25 -12.27
C ILE A 56 26.62 -42.60 -12.98
N GLY A 57 27.85 -42.88 -13.38
CA GLY A 57 28.33 -44.21 -13.79
C GLY A 57 29.29 -44.72 -12.73
N LYS A 58 29.04 -45.95 -12.25
CA LYS A 58 29.93 -46.70 -11.35
C LYS A 58 31.31 -46.89 -11.98
N SER A 59 32.37 -46.50 -11.28
CA SER A 59 33.68 -47.14 -11.40
C SER A 59 34.51 -46.87 -10.16
N ASP A 60 34.95 -47.95 -9.52
CA ASP A 60 35.89 -48.00 -8.40
C ASP A 60 37.20 -47.29 -8.73
N LEU A 61 37.64 -46.38 -7.85
CA LEU A 61 39.05 -46.00 -7.73
C LEU A 61 39.37 -45.78 -6.25
N LYS A 62 40.14 -46.73 -5.72
CA LYS A 62 40.77 -46.69 -4.39
C LYS A 62 41.95 -45.71 -4.40
N MET A 63 41.99 -44.93 -3.31
CA MET A 63 43.17 -44.56 -2.53
C MET A 63 43.95 -43.29 -2.93
N GLY A 64 43.94 -42.36 -1.98
CA GLY A 64 44.74 -41.14 -1.93
C GLY A 64 44.20 -40.18 -0.86
N ILE A 65 43.95 -40.66 0.37
CA ILE A 65 43.54 -39.79 1.49
C ILE A 65 44.76 -38.97 1.91
N SER A 66 44.81 -37.72 1.44
CA SER A 66 45.53 -36.66 2.11
C SER A 66 44.71 -36.24 3.34
N SER A 67 45.37 -36.27 4.50
CA SER A 67 44.92 -35.91 5.85
C SER A 67 43.52 -35.30 5.96
N CYS A 68 42.59 -36.07 6.55
CA CYS A 68 41.31 -35.56 7.02
C CYS A 68 41.56 -34.36 7.95
N GLU A 69 40.96 -33.21 7.63
CA GLU A 69 40.86 -32.12 8.61
C GLU A 69 40.19 -32.64 9.88
N SER A 70 40.65 -32.21 11.06
CA SER A 70 40.13 -32.72 12.31
C SER A 70 38.61 -32.43 12.43
N PRO A 71 37.82 -33.31 13.07
CA PRO A 71 36.39 -33.10 13.28
C PRO A 71 36.08 -31.74 13.93
N GLU A 72 36.97 -31.27 14.82
CA GLU A 72 36.89 -29.96 15.47
C GLU A 72 36.94 -28.80 14.47
N ARG A 73 37.72 -28.94 13.39
CA ARG A 73 37.84 -27.92 12.34
C ARG A 73 36.57 -27.81 11.51
N ILE A 74 35.91 -28.94 11.26
CA ILE A 74 34.63 -28.99 10.52
C ILE A 74 33.51 -28.35 11.34
N ASP A 75 33.46 -28.61 12.65
CA ASP A 75 32.46 -28.01 13.52
C ASP A 75 32.68 -26.50 13.72
N MET A 76 33.94 -26.04 13.79
CA MET A 76 34.28 -24.61 13.74
C MET A 76 33.78 -23.95 12.46
N LEU A 77 34.06 -24.55 11.29
CA LEU A 77 33.63 -24.02 10.00
C LEU A 77 32.11 -23.94 9.88
N ARG A 78 31.36 -24.91 10.43
CA ARG A 78 29.90 -24.86 10.48
C ARG A 78 29.39 -23.71 11.36
N SER A 79 29.98 -23.53 12.53
CA SER A 79 29.66 -22.41 13.43
C SER A 79 29.91 -21.06 12.74
N ASP A 80 31.04 -20.93 12.04
CA ASP A 80 31.38 -19.71 11.30
C ASP A 80 30.42 -19.46 10.13
N ILE A 81 30.05 -20.50 9.37
CA ILE A 81 29.06 -20.39 8.30
C ILE A 81 27.69 -19.96 8.85
N SER A 82 27.25 -20.52 9.98
CA SER A 82 26.00 -20.11 10.63
C SER A 82 26.04 -18.66 11.12
N SER A 83 27.16 -18.25 11.73
CA SER A 83 27.40 -16.86 12.17
C SER A 83 27.41 -15.87 11.00
N LEU A 84 28.14 -16.20 9.92
CA LEU A 84 28.18 -15.40 8.69
C LEU A 84 26.81 -15.33 8.01
N SER A 85 26.05 -16.43 8.01
CA SER A 85 24.68 -16.46 7.50
C SER A 85 23.75 -15.54 8.29
N GLN A 86 23.85 -15.55 9.61
CA GLN A 86 23.07 -14.64 10.47
C GLN A 86 23.46 -13.18 10.19
N ARG A 87 24.76 -12.89 10.11
CA ARG A 87 25.27 -11.54 9.83
C ARG A 87 24.88 -11.04 8.44
N ASN A 88 24.85 -11.92 7.44
CA ASN A 88 24.32 -11.60 6.11
C ASN A 88 22.82 -11.29 6.14
N SER A 89 22.03 -11.98 6.96
CA SER A 89 20.61 -11.67 7.12
C SER A 89 20.39 -10.30 7.78
N GLU A 90 21.21 -9.95 8.77
CA GLU A 90 21.22 -8.64 9.45
C GLU A 90 21.59 -7.52 8.49
N LEU A 91 22.70 -7.69 7.73
CA LEU A 91 23.15 -6.76 6.70
C LEU A 91 22.10 -6.57 5.62
N SER A 92 21.45 -7.65 5.16
CA SER A 92 20.37 -7.56 4.19
C SER A 92 19.19 -6.74 4.70
N LYS A 93 18.87 -6.84 6.00
CA LYS A 93 17.82 -6.03 6.64
C LYS A 93 18.23 -4.55 6.72
N GLN A 94 19.48 -4.27 7.09
CA GLN A 94 20.03 -2.91 7.14
C GLN A 94 20.05 -2.25 5.75
N VAL A 95 20.49 -2.98 4.72
CA VAL A 95 20.50 -2.48 3.33
C VAL A 95 19.09 -2.15 2.87
N LYS A 96 18.10 -3.00 3.19
CA LYS A 96 16.69 -2.72 2.89
C LYS A 96 16.20 -1.45 3.60
N ASP A 97 16.49 -1.28 4.89
CA ASP A 97 16.13 -0.09 5.67
C ASP A 97 16.79 1.20 5.13
N LEU A 98 18.09 1.15 4.83
CA LEU A 98 18.83 2.27 4.25
C LEU A 98 18.32 2.63 2.85
N THR A 99 18.00 1.64 2.02
CA THR A 99 17.43 1.88 0.69
C THR A 99 16.06 2.54 0.78
N GLU A 100 15.24 2.13 1.75
CA GLU A 100 13.93 2.74 1.97
C GLU A 100 14.05 4.17 2.51
N LYS A 101 14.96 4.42 3.47
CA LYS A 101 15.27 5.78 3.94
C LYS A 101 15.76 6.69 2.82
N LEU A 102 16.61 6.17 1.92
CA LEU A 102 17.07 6.90 0.74
C LEU A 102 15.90 7.23 -0.19
N ARG A 103 15.05 6.24 -0.51
CA ARG A 103 13.85 6.42 -1.34
C ARG A 103 12.93 7.49 -0.76
N LEU A 104 12.70 7.47 0.55
CA LEU A 104 11.84 8.45 1.24
C LEU A 104 12.45 9.85 1.24
N ALA A 105 13.77 9.97 1.44
CA ALA A 105 14.48 11.24 1.37
C ALA A 105 14.48 11.82 -0.06
N GLU A 106 14.69 10.98 -1.07
CA GLU A 106 14.61 11.36 -2.49
C GLU A 106 13.20 11.79 -2.86
N GLN A 107 12.18 11.01 -2.48
CA GLN A 107 10.78 11.38 -2.66
C GLN A 107 10.46 12.71 -1.97
N GLY A 108 10.85 12.89 -0.71
CA GLY A 108 10.61 14.13 0.02
C GLY A 108 11.23 15.36 -0.64
N LYS A 109 12.49 15.24 -1.12
CA LYS A 109 13.19 16.30 -1.86
C LYS A 109 12.52 16.59 -3.20
N ASP A 110 12.14 15.55 -3.95
CA ASP A 110 11.42 15.66 -5.21
C ASP A 110 10.04 16.30 -5.04
N HIS A 111 9.31 15.93 -3.99
CA HIS A 111 8.00 16.48 -3.66
C HIS A 111 8.11 17.95 -3.26
N ALA A 112 9.07 18.30 -2.40
CA ALA A 112 9.32 19.69 -2.01
C ALA A 112 9.72 20.55 -3.22
N GLN A 113 10.61 20.06 -4.09
CA GLN A 113 11.01 20.78 -5.31
C GLN A 113 9.84 20.93 -6.29
N LYS A 114 9.03 19.88 -6.49
CA LYS A 114 7.83 19.95 -7.35
C LYS A 114 6.78 20.88 -6.76
N GLN A 115 6.60 20.91 -5.45
CA GLN A 115 5.64 21.81 -4.78
C GLN A 115 6.07 23.27 -4.89
N VAL A 116 7.34 23.59 -4.62
CA VAL A 116 7.88 24.95 -4.79
C VAL A 116 7.81 25.40 -6.25
N SER A 117 8.10 24.49 -7.20
CA SER A 117 8.00 24.76 -8.63
C SER A 117 6.55 24.97 -9.09
N VAL A 118 5.58 24.18 -8.60
CA VAL A 118 4.16 24.32 -8.98
C VAL A 118 3.50 25.56 -8.37
N LEU A 119 3.88 25.96 -7.16
CA LEU A 119 3.30 27.11 -6.46
C LEU A 119 3.94 28.46 -6.82
N GLY A 120 5.16 28.46 -7.35
CA GLY A 120 5.95 29.68 -7.58
C GLY A 120 5.68 30.41 -8.89
N GLU A 121 5.60 29.71 -10.03
CA GLU A 121 5.41 30.32 -11.36
C GLU A 121 4.65 29.42 -12.36
N PRO A 122 3.96 29.98 -13.38
CA PRO A 122 3.35 29.21 -14.45
C PRO A 122 4.41 28.51 -15.32
N HIS A 123 4.39 27.17 -15.37
CA HIS A 123 5.32 26.39 -16.18
C HIS A 123 4.71 25.96 -17.52
N LYS A 124 5.52 25.95 -18.57
CA LYS A 124 5.12 25.32 -19.85
C LYS A 124 4.99 23.81 -19.65
N ALA A 125 3.95 23.21 -20.22
CA ALA A 125 3.80 21.76 -20.21
C ALA A 125 4.99 21.09 -20.91
N GLY A 126 5.51 20.01 -20.32
CA GLY A 126 6.54 19.18 -20.93
C GLY A 126 6.05 18.49 -22.22
N PRO A 127 6.96 17.81 -22.97
CA PRO A 127 6.59 17.04 -24.14
C PRO A 127 5.50 15.99 -23.89
N PHE A 128 4.80 15.58 -24.96
CA PHE A 128 3.75 14.57 -24.92
C PHE A 128 4.17 13.32 -24.12
N GLY A 129 3.33 12.89 -23.18
CA GLY A 129 3.58 11.72 -22.32
C GLY A 129 4.51 11.94 -21.13
N THR A 130 5.10 13.13 -20.96
CA THR A 130 6.02 13.41 -19.84
C THR A 130 5.39 14.21 -18.70
N VAL A 131 4.26 14.87 -18.95
CA VAL A 131 3.54 15.68 -17.94
C VAL A 131 2.97 14.78 -16.85
N LYS A 132 3.32 15.08 -15.59
CA LYS A 132 2.77 14.44 -14.39
C LYS A 132 2.12 15.51 -13.52
N GLY A 133 0.86 15.28 -13.12
CA GLY A 133 0.21 16.12 -12.12
C GLY A 133 0.86 15.96 -10.74
N LEU A 134 0.70 16.97 -9.89
CA LEU A 134 1.07 16.86 -8.48
C LEU A 134 0.17 15.81 -7.83
N ARG A 135 0.76 14.73 -7.31
CA ARG A 135 0.00 13.64 -6.69
C ARG A 135 -0.22 13.82 -5.19
N THR A 136 0.53 14.71 -4.55
CA THR A 136 0.45 14.95 -3.10
C THR A 136 0.47 16.43 -2.80
N ASN A 137 -0.52 16.87 -2.03
CA ASN A 137 -0.55 18.22 -1.48
C ASN A 137 0.56 18.43 -0.43
N PRO A 138 0.99 19.68 -0.20
CA PRO A 138 1.93 19.98 0.88
C PRO A 138 1.34 19.61 2.23
N THR A 139 2.20 19.18 3.15
CA THR A 139 1.80 18.92 4.53
C THR A 139 1.54 20.24 5.25
N VAL A 140 0.60 20.23 6.19
CA VAL A 140 0.33 21.38 7.05
C VAL A 140 1.51 21.62 8.00
N ILE A 141 1.60 22.86 8.48
CA ILE A 141 2.54 23.20 9.56
C ILE A 141 1.96 22.64 10.87
N PRO A 142 2.73 21.84 11.63
CA PRO A 142 2.29 21.30 12.92
C PRO A 142 1.81 22.41 13.87
N ASN A 143 0.66 22.21 14.49
CA ASN A 143 0.13 23.09 15.53
C ASN A 143 0.01 22.35 16.88
N GLU A 144 1.07 22.39 17.69
CA GLU A 144 1.10 21.72 19.01
C GLU A 144 0.04 22.22 19.99
N SER A 145 -0.52 23.42 19.81
CA SER A 145 -1.57 23.96 20.68
C SER A 145 -2.89 23.19 20.59
N VAL A 146 -3.12 22.44 19.50
CA VAL A 146 -4.33 21.63 19.32
C VAL A 146 -4.44 20.56 20.40
N ASN A 147 -3.35 19.83 20.67
CA ASN A 147 -3.33 18.80 21.70
C ASN A 147 -1.89 18.57 22.21
N PRO A 148 -1.43 19.38 23.19
CA PRO A 148 -0.05 19.31 23.68
C PRO A 148 0.33 17.96 24.31
N ARG A 149 -0.65 17.26 24.92
CA ARG A 149 -0.42 15.93 25.51
C ARG A 149 -0.21 14.86 24.43
N LEU A 150 -1.03 14.89 23.39
CA LEU A 150 -0.87 14.02 22.24
C LEU A 150 0.45 14.32 21.53
N ALA A 151 0.77 15.59 21.26
CA ALA A 151 2.02 16.00 20.62
C ALA A 151 3.27 15.37 21.30
N LYS A 152 3.37 15.48 22.63
CA LYS A 152 4.45 14.87 23.42
C LYS A 152 4.49 13.34 23.36
N THR A 153 3.34 12.72 23.14
CA THR A 153 3.24 11.25 22.98
C THR A 153 3.71 10.86 21.59
N LEU A 154 3.26 11.58 20.55
CA LEU A 154 3.62 11.32 19.16
C LEU A 154 5.12 11.52 18.89
N GLU A 155 5.74 12.53 19.50
CA GLU A 155 7.19 12.78 19.41
C GLU A 155 8.02 11.55 19.82
N LYS A 156 7.52 10.75 20.77
CA LYS A 156 8.21 9.56 21.29
C LYS A 156 7.95 8.29 20.49
N VAL A 157 6.77 8.19 19.87
CA VAL A 157 6.25 6.95 19.30
C VAL A 157 6.32 6.93 17.79
N ALA A 158 6.14 8.08 17.13
CA ALA A 158 6.16 8.16 15.69
C ALA A 158 7.58 7.98 15.15
N VAL A 159 7.67 7.34 13.99
CA VAL A 159 8.91 7.25 13.20
C VAL A 159 8.64 8.04 11.93
N GLN A 160 9.48 9.01 11.60
CA GLN A 160 9.29 9.86 10.41
C GLN A 160 7.91 10.54 10.34
N ASN A 161 7.38 10.95 11.50
CA ASN A 161 6.05 11.52 11.64
C ASN A 161 4.92 10.61 11.08
N GLU A 162 5.13 9.31 11.01
CA GLU A 162 4.10 8.32 10.67
C GLU A 162 3.94 7.28 11.77
N LEU A 163 2.70 6.83 11.97
CA LEU A 163 2.39 5.77 12.93
C LEU A 163 1.07 5.07 12.63
N ILE A 164 0.93 3.84 13.14
CA ILE A 164 -0.33 3.12 13.17
C ILE A 164 -1.17 3.62 14.34
N VAL A 165 -2.45 3.89 14.12
CA VAL A 165 -3.37 4.29 15.19
C VAL A 165 -4.59 3.36 15.22
N ALA A 166 -4.87 2.81 16.39
CA ALA A 166 -6.08 2.02 16.65
C ALA A 166 -6.87 2.62 17.80
N LEU A 167 -8.19 2.70 17.67
CA LEU A 167 -9.10 3.12 18.73
C LEU A 167 -9.74 1.89 19.37
N ALA A 168 -9.75 1.81 20.70
CA ALA A 168 -10.28 0.65 21.40
C ALA A 168 -10.97 0.99 22.72
N ASN A 169 -12.08 0.28 22.99
CA ASN A 169 -12.72 0.16 24.29
C ASN A 169 -12.68 -1.29 24.78
N SER A 170 -13.09 -1.51 26.02
CA SER A 170 -13.13 -2.80 26.72
C SER A 170 -13.84 -3.91 25.93
N ASN A 171 -14.87 -3.58 25.13
CA ASN A 171 -15.60 -4.55 24.31
C ASN A 171 -14.73 -5.27 23.27
N VAL A 172 -13.65 -4.64 22.82
CA VAL A 172 -12.76 -5.19 21.78
C VAL A 172 -11.40 -5.64 22.33
N LYS A 173 -11.22 -5.68 23.65
CA LYS A 173 -9.97 -6.03 24.34
C LYS A 173 -9.31 -7.31 23.82
N SER A 174 -10.10 -8.37 23.61
CA SER A 174 -9.57 -9.66 23.11
C SER A 174 -9.04 -9.58 21.67
N MET A 175 -9.63 -8.74 20.81
CA MET A 175 -9.12 -8.52 19.46
C MET A 175 -7.89 -7.61 19.49
N LEU A 176 -7.91 -6.57 20.34
CA LEU A 176 -6.78 -5.69 20.57
C LEU A 176 -5.52 -6.47 21.01
N GLU A 177 -5.68 -7.49 21.85
CA GLU A 177 -4.58 -8.37 22.25
C GLU A 177 -3.91 -9.05 21.06
N VAL A 178 -4.69 -9.64 20.16
CA VAL A 178 -4.17 -10.26 18.93
C VAL A 178 -3.52 -9.21 18.03
N TRP A 179 -4.14 -8.03 17.93
CA TRP A 179 -3.67 -6.90 17.13
C TRP A 179 -2.27 -6.45 17.56
N PHE A 180 -2.07 -6.03 18.81
CA PHE A 180 -0.74 -5.55 19.25
C PHE A 180 0.28 -6.67 19.31
N THR A 181 -0.14 -7.91 19.61
CA THR A 181 0.78 -9.06 19.62
C THR A 181 1.32 -9.32 18.21
N SER A 182 0.47 -9.18 17.18
CA SER A 182 0.89 -9.31 15.79
C SER A 182 1.88 -8.20 15.38
N ILE A 183 1.65 -6.96 15.79
CA ILE A 183 2.53 -5.81 15.55
C ILE A 183 3.89 -6.02 16.23
N LYS A 184 3.90 -6.37 17.52
CA LYS A 184 5.12 -6.66 18.28
C LYS A 184 5.93 -7.79 17.66
N ARG A 185 5.26 -8.85 17.21
CA ARG A 185 5.91 -10.00 16.57
C ARG A 185 6.62 -9.62 15.27
N VAL A 186 6.03 -8.71 14.49
CA VAL A 186 6.62 -8.21 13.25
C VAL A 186 7.71 -7.16 13.54
N GLY A 187 7.72 -6.57 14.73
CA GLY A 187 8.72 -5.59 15.15
C GLY A 187 8.45 -4.19 14.61
N ILE A 188 7.18 -3.80 14.49
CA ILE A 188 6.78 -2.46 14.06
C ILE A 188 6.87 -1.51 15.27
N PRO A 189 7.71 -0.45 15.23
CA PRO A 189 7.96 0.39 16.40
C PRO A 189 6.93 1.52 16.57
N ASN A 190 6.36 2.03 15.48
CA ASN A 190 5.54 3.23 15.45
C ASN A 190 4.04 2.90 15.39
N TYR A 191 3.47 2.58 16.55
CA TYR A 191 2.04 2.36 16.72
C TYR A 191 1.55 2.91 18.06
N LEU A 192 0.29 3.33 18.09
CA LEU A 192 -0.35 3.92 19.26
C LEU A 192 -1.79 3.42 19.38
N VAL A 193 -2.18 3.00 20.58
CA VAL A 193 -3.58 2.74 20.92
C VAL A 193 -4.18 4.00 21.52
N VAL A 194 -5.29 4.47 20.96
CA VAL A 194 -6.13 5.49 21.59
C VAL A 194 -7.17 4.78 22.45
N ALA A 195 -6.98 4.84 23.76
CA ALA A 195 -7.86 4.20 24.73
C ALA A 195 -9.12 5.04 24.93
N LEU A 196 -10.28 4.40 24.77
CA LEU A 196 -11.60 5.01 24.95
C LEU A 196 -12.17 4.81 26.37
N ASP A 197 -11.54 3.97 27.18
CA ASP A 197 -11.86 3.75 28.60
C ASP A 197 -10.61 3.42 29.44
N ASP A 198 -10.77 3.46 30.76
CA ASP A 198 -9.69 3.15 31.72
C ASP A 198 -9.21 1.71 31.64
N GLU A 199 -10.09 0.78 31.25
CA GLU A 199 -9.73 -0.63 31.15
C GLU A 199 -8.70 -0.86 30.03
N ILE A 200 -8.92 -0.28 28.85
CA ILE A 200 -7.97 -0.37 27.74
C ILE A 200 -6.69 0.39 28.04
N GLU A 201 -6.76 1.54 28.72
CA GLU A 201 -5.55 2.27 29.11
C GLU A 201 -4.66 1.40 30.02
N ASN A 202 -5.25 0.81 31.06
CA ASN A 202 -4.53 -0.05 32.00
C ASN A 202 -4.04 -1.33 31.32
N PHE A 203 -4.86 -1.93 30.44
CA PHE A 203 -4.48 -3.12 29.68
C PHE A 203 -3.28 -2.86 28.77
N CYS A 204 -3.25 -1.73 28.07
CA CYS A 204 -2.11 -1.35 27.23
C CYS A 204 -0.85 -1.11 28.06
N LYS A 205 -0.96 -0.37 29.18
CA LYS A 205 0.17 -0.13 30.10
C LYS A 205 0.74 -1.43 30.66
N ALA A 206 -0.12 -2.35 31.12
CA ALA A 206 0.29 -3.65 31.66
C ALA A 206 0.98 -4.55 30.62
N ASN A 207 0.78 -4.29 29.34
CA ASN A 207 1.36 -5.05 28.24
C ASN A 207 2.43 -4.26 27.48
N ASP A 208 3.00 -3.16 28.00
CA ASP A 208 4.00 -2.35 27.29
C ASP A 208 3.55 -1.95 25.86
N VAL A 209 2.32 -1.47 25.74
CA VAL A 209 1.75 -0.96 24.49
C VAL A 209 1.63 0.57 24.60
N PRO A 210 2.21 1.34 23.67
CA PRO A 210 2.05 2.79 23.66
C PRO A 210 0.56 3.14 23.60
N VAL A 211 0.12 3.96 24.56
CA VAL A 211 -1.29 4.31 24.71
C VAL A 211 -1.47 5.79 24.99
N TYR A 212 -2.52 6.35 24.39
CA TYR A 212 -2.99 7.70 24.64
C TYR A 212 -4.46 7.64 25.06
N LYS A 213 -4.78 8.19 26.22
CA LYS A 213 -6.16 8.45 26.63
C LYS A 213 -6.36 9.96 26.65
N ARG A 214 -7.41 10.40 25.96
CA ARG A 214 -7.81 11.82 25.93
C ARG A 214 -8.22 12.28 27.32
N ASP A 215 -8.10 13.59 27.58
CA ASP A 215 -8.69 14.19 28.76
C ASP A 215 -10.21 13.94 28.81
N PRO A 216 -10.80 13.73 29.99
CA PRO A 216 -12.23 13.51 30.13
C PRO A 216 -13.04 14.62 29.46
N ASP A 217 -14.00 14.22 28.66
CA ASP A 217 -14.88 15.09 27.88
C ASP A 217 -16.25 14.41 27.87
N GLU A 218 -17.22 14.91 28.65
CA GLU A 218 -18.49 14.21 28.89
C GLU A 218 -19.23 13.86 27.58
N GLY A 219 -19.12 14.69 26.55
CA GLY A 219 -19.73 14.44 25.24
C GLY A 219 -19.04 13.32 24.46
N ILE A 220 -17.72 13.23 24.55
CA ILE A 220 -16.92 12.17 23.91
C ILE A 220 -16.95 10.88 24.72
N ASP A 221 -16.84 10.96 26.04
CA ASP A 221 -16.80 9.84 26.96
C ASP A 221 -18.11 9.07 27.00
N SER A 222 -19.25 9.77 26.90
CA SER A 222 -20.57 9.13 26.78
C SER A 222 -20.70 8.35 25.47
N ILE A 223 -20.23 8.92 24.35
CA ILE A 223 -20.17 8.26 23.05
C ILE A 223 -19.23 7.04 23.08
N ALA A 224 -18.06 7.18 23.71
CA ALA A 224 -17.06 6.11 23.83
C ALA A 224 -17.56 4.92 24.66
N LYS A 225 -18.29 5.18 25.74
CA LYS A 225 -18.79 4.16 26.69
C LYS A 225 -20.10 3.51 26.25
N THR A 226 -21.02 4.29 25.70
CA THR A 226 -22.42 3.85 25.46
C THR A 226 -22.88 4.03 24.02
N GLY A 227 -22.09 4.70 23.17
CA GLY A 227 -22.44 4.94 21.79
C GLY A 227 -22.42 3.65 20.96
N GLY A 228 -23.41 3.49 20.08
CA GLY A 228 -23.36 2.46 19.04
C GLY A 228 -22.22 2.72 18.05
N ASN A 229 -21.91 1.73 17.21
CA ASN A 229 -20.82 1.77 16.23
C ASN A 229 -20.74 3.10 15.43
N HIS A 230 -21.89 3.71 15.10
CA HIS A 230 -21.98 4.98 14.39
C HIS A 230 -21.39 6.17 15.17
N ALA A 231 -21.69 6.29 16.47
CA ALA A 231 -21.24 7.42 17.28
C ALA A 231 -19.72 7.31 17.56
N VAL A 232 -19.23 6.10 17.83
CA VAL A 232 -17.79 5.79 17.96
C VAL A 232 -17.05 6.07 16.65
N SER A 233 -17.68 5.81 15.49
CA SER A 233 -17.09 6.12 14.19
C SER A 233 -16.97 7.63 13.93
N GLY A 234 -17.92 8.46 14.37
CA GLY A 234 -17.77 9.92 14.31
C GLY A 234 -16.60 10.44 15.16
N LEU A 235 -16.40 9.83 16.34
CA LEU A 235 -15.27 10.13 17.21
C LEU A 235 -13.92 9.77 16.58
N LYS A 236 -13.86 8.65 15.85
CA LYS A 236 -12.67 8.19 15.10
C LYS A 236 -12.10 9.29 14.21
N PHE A 237 -12.91 9.91 13.36
CA PHE A 237 -12.42 10.93 12.42
C PHE A 237 -12.02 12.24 13.13
N ARG A 238 -12.69 12.62 14.22
CA ARG A 238 -12.30 13.77 15.04
C ARG A 238 -10.94 13.56 15.70
N ILE A 239 -10.70 12.37 16.26
CA ILE A 239 -9.40 12.03 16.84
C ILE A 239 -8.32 12.06 15.77
N LEU A 240 -8.54 11.43 14.61
CA LEU A 240 -7.56 11.43 13.50
C LEU A 240 -7.21 12.85 13.03
N ARG A 241 -8.17 13.78 13.04
CA ARG A 241 -7.96 15.17 12.65
C ARG A 241 -6.86 15.83 13.50
N GLU A 242 -6.85 15.59 14.81
CA GLU A 242 -5.85 16.14 15.72
C GLU A 242 -4.43 15.65 15.37
N PHE A 243 -4.28 14.39 14.97
CA PHE A 243 -2.97 13.86 14.52
C PHE A 243 -2.49 14.58 13.26
N LEU A 244 -3.39 14.83 12.31
CA LEU A 244 -3.06 15.52 11.07
C LEU A 244 -2.67 16.98 11.32
N GLU A 245 -3.36 17.69 12.21
CA GLU A 245 -3.02 19.06 12.60
C GLU A 245 -1.67 19.15 13.34
N LEU A 246 -1.30 18.08 14.06
CA LEU A 246 0.02 17.93 14.66
C LEU A 246 1.11 17.55 13.63
N GLY A 247 0.75 17.39 12.35
CA GLY A 247 1.70 17.08 11.28
C GLY A 247 2.10 15.62 11.16
N TYR A 248 1.33 14.70 11.76
CA TYR A 248 1.60 13.26 11.70
C TYR A 248 0.72 12.58 10.66
N SER A 249 1.32 11.74 9.82
CA SER A 249 0.59 10.83 8.94
C SER A 249 0.11 9.62 9.74
N VAL A 250 -1.12 9.20 9.51
CA VAL A 250 -1.72 8.11 10.27
C VAL A 250 -2.07 6.95 9.36
N LEU A 251 -1.62 5.75 9.71
CA LEU A 251 -2.22 4.51 9.23
C LEU A 251 -3.30 4.09 10.22
N LEU A 252 -4.56 4.44 9.93
CA LEU A 252 -5.69 3.99 10.73
C LEU A 252 -5.78 2.47 10.63
N SER A 253 -5.99 1.81 11.77
CA SER A 253 -6.27 0.39 11.85
C SER A 253 -7.42 0.12 12.81
N ASP A 254 -8.44 -0.57 12.31
CA ASP A 254 -9.38 -1.28 13.16
C ASP A 254 -8.64 -2.42 13.90
N VAL A 255 -9.21 -2.82 15.04
CA VAL A 255 -8.63 -3.81 15.96
C VAL A 255 -8.76 -5.26 15.48
N ASP A 256 -9.55 -5.51 14.45
CA ASP A 256 -9.77 -6.83 13.84
C ASP A 256 -8.83 -7.12 12.66
N ILE A 257 -7.62 -6.55 12.73
CA ILE A 257 -6.55 -6.66 11.75
C ILE A 257 -5.38 -7.44 12.33
N VAL A 258 -4.82 -8.35 11.54
CA VAL A 258 -3.61 -9.10 11.89
C VAL A 258 -2.44 -8.62 11.03
N TYR A 259 -1.37 -8.17 11.66
CA TYR A 259 -0.14 -7.76 11.00
C TYR A 259 0.81 -8.94 10.79
N LEU A 260 1.33 -9.06 9.57
CA LEU A 260 2.24 -10.13 9.16
C LEU A 260 3.57 -9.58 8.63
N GLN A 261 3.58 -8.32 8.19
CA GLN A 261 4.76 -7.55 7.76
C GLN A 261 4.58 -6.07 8.15
N ASN A 262 5.68 -5.31 8.14
CA ASN A 262 5.64 -3.88 8.45
C ASN A 262 4.94 -3.13 7.31
N PRO A 263 3.77 -2.50 7.52
CA PRO A 263 3.03 -1.86 6.44
C PRO A 263 3.76 -0.66 5.82
N PHE A 264 4.61 0.02 6.59
CA PHE A 264 5.35 1.19 6.13
C PHE A 264 6.34 0.87 5.00
N ASP A 265 6.79 -0.38 4.89
CA ASP A 265 7.63 -0.86 3.78
C ASP A 265 6.83 -1.02 2.47
N HIS A 266 5.50 -0.94 2.52
CA HIS A 266 4.60 -1.25 1.40
C HIS A 266 3.70 -0.06 0.99
N LEU A 267 3.73 1.04 1.74
CA LEU A 267 3.02 2.28 1.40
C LEU A 267 3.78 3.09 0.33
N GLN A 268 3.05 3.70 -0.60
CA GLN A 268 3.67 4.48 -1.70
C GLN A 268 3.96 5.92 -1.29
N ARG A 269 3.15 6.44 -0.36
CA ARG A 269 3.12 7.81 0.17
C ARG A 269 2.91 8.88 -0.91
N ASP A 270 2.29 8.51 -2.03
CA ASP A 270 2.15 9.37 -3.21
C ASP A 270 0.73 9.91 -3.42
N SER A 271 -0.15 9.76 -2.42
CA SER A 271 -1.51 10.29 -2.42
C SER A 271 -1.84 10.86 -1.04
N ASP A 272 -2.84 11.74 -0.94
CA ASP A 272 -3.35 12.23 0.34
C ASP A 272 -3.92 11.08 1.18
N VAL A 273 -4.60 10.14 0.53
CA VAL A 273 -5.18 8.92 1.13
C VAL A 273 -4.73 7.67 0.36
N GLU A 274 -4.18 6.67 1.04
CA GLU A 274 -4.00 5.31 0.50
C GLU A 274 -4.88 4.35 1.28
N SER A 275 -5.87 3.75 0.64
CA SER A 275 -6.84 2.92 1.34
C SER A 275 -6.89 1.50 0.81
N MET A 276 -7.17 0.58 1.72
CA MET A 276 -7.54 -0.78 1.41
C MET A 276 -8.88 -0.80 0.65
N SER A 277 -8.98 -1.57 -0.42
CA SER A 277 -10.26 -1.78 -1.11
C SER A 277 -11.06 -2.91 -0.46
N ASP A 278 -12.38 -2.74 -0.42
CA ASP A 278 -13.31 -3.83 -0.15
C ASP A 278 -13.53 -4.76 -1.36
N GLY A 279 -12.95 -4.43 -2.52
CA GLY A 279 -12.88 -5.29 -3.69
C GLY A 279 -12.16 -6.61 -3.43
N HIS A 280 -12.35 -7.58 -4.33
CA HIS A 280 -11.85 -8.95 -4.15
C HIS A 280 -11.14 -9.54 -5.38
N ASN A 281 -10.92 -8.73 -6.41
CA ASN A 281 -10.13 -9.01 -7.60
C ASN A 281 -9.68 -7.69 -8.24
N ASN A 282 -8.85 -7.74 -9.28
CA ASN A 282 -8.35 -6.53 -9.96
C ASN A 282 -9.47 -5.57 -10.41
N MET A 283 -10.55 -6.07 -11.02
CA MET A 283 -11.64 -5.22 -11.52
C MET A 283 -12.36 -4.50 -10.38
N THR A 284 -12.72 -5.24 -9.33
CA THR A 284 -13.47 -4.67 -8.21
C THR A 284 -12.60 -3.76 -7.34
N ALA A 285 -11.33 -4.11 -7.14
CA ALA A 285 -10.40 -3.33 -6.34
C ALA A 285 -9.93 -2.04 -7.05
N TYR A 286 -9.61 -2.12 -8.34
CA TYR A 286 -9.00 -1.00 -9.09
C TYR A 286 -9.97 -0.28 -10.03
N GLY A 287 -11.22 -0.74 -10.08
CA GLY A 287 -12.26 -0.19 -10.90
C GLY A 287 -12.32 -0.75 -12.33
N TYR A 288 -13.47 -0.60 -12.96
CA TYR A 288 -13.73 -1.04 -14.33
C TYR A 288 -14.82 -0.20 -14.99
N ASN A 289 -14.78 -0.18 -16.33
CA ASN A 289 -15.85 0.37 -17.16
C ASN A 289 -17.05 -0.60 -17.14
N ASP A 290 -18.19 -0.12 -16.65
CA ASP A 290 -19.44 -0.85 -16.61
C ASP A 290 -20.44 -0.22 -17.60
N VAL A 291 -21.25 -1.03 -18.26
CA VAL A 291 -22.17 -0.54 -19.31
C VAL A 291 -23.59 -0.61 -18.78
N PHE A 292 -24.20 0.55 -18.60
CA PHE A 292 -25.62 0.66 -18.33
C PHE A 292 -26.40 0.44 -19.64
N ASP A 293 -27.39 -0.44 -19.59
CA ASP A 293 -28.22 -0.81 -20.74
C ASP A 293 -29.62 -0.20 -20.62
N GLU A 294 -29.94 0.72 -21.53
CA GLU A 294 -31.25 1.36 -21.68
C GLU A 294 -31.88 1.08 -23.06
N PRO A 295 -32.62 -0.02 -23.23
CA PRO A 295 -33.07 -0.49 -24.55
C PRO A 295 -33.91 0.51 -25.35
N SER A 296 -34.70 1.35 -24.67
CA SER A 296 -35.56 2.38 -25.28
C SER A 296 -34.78 3.45 -26.05
N MET A 297 -33.48 3.61 -25.79
CA MET A 297 -32.64 4.64 -26.40
C MET A 297 -32.06 4.22 -27.77
N GLY A 298 -32.34 3.00 -28.25
CA GLY A 298 -31.92 2.54 -29.57
C GLY A 298 -30.40 2.58 -29.76
N TRP A 299 -29.90 3.49 -30.60
CA TRP A 299 -28.47 3.64 -30.84
C TRP A 299 -27.69 4.07 -29.58
N ALA A 300 -28.30 4.88 -28.71
CA ALA A 300 -27.67 5.37 -27.47
C ALA A 300 -27.91 4.44 -26.26
N ARG A 301 -28.34 3.19 -26.49
CA ARG A 301 -28.69 2.20 -25.47
C ARG A 301 -27.58 1.90 -24.46
N TYR A 302 -26.32 1.95 -24.88
CA TYR A 302 -25.18 1.58 -24.03
C TYR A 302 -24.46 2.82 -23.52
N ALA A 303 -24.69 3.14 -22.24
CA ALA A 303 -24.00 4.24 -21.56
C ALA A 303 -22.86 3.69 -20.69
N HIS A 304 -21.67 4.23 -20.88
CA HIS A 304 -20.50 3.86 -20.07
C HIS A 304 -20.56 4.52 -18.69
N THR A 305 -20.31 3.72 -17.66
CA THR A 305 -20.21 4.12 -16.26
C THR A 305 -18.87 3.62 -15.69
N MET A 306 -18.37 4.27 -14.64
CA MET A 306 -17.17 3.81 -13.93
C MET A 306 -17.57 3.23 -12.58
N ARG A 307 -17.13 2.00 -12.29
CA ARG A 307 -17.42 1.35 -11.01
C ARG A 307 -16.14 0.96 -10.32
N ILE A 308 -16.05 1.30 -9.05
CA ILE A 308 -14.99 0.89 -8.13
C ILE A 308 -15.66 0.47 -6.82
N TRP A 309 -15.12 -0.57 -6.17
CA TRP A 309 -15.61 -0.91 -4.84
C TRP A 309 -15.09 0.11 -3.84
N VAL A 310 -15.92 0.38 -2.84
CA VAL A 310 -15.63 1.34 -1.80
C VAL A 310 -14.30 1.03 -1.10
N TYR A 311 -13.65 2.10 -0.68
CA TYR A 311 -12.50 2.07 0.21
C TYR A 311 -12.96 1.71 1.62
N ASN A 312 -12.16 0.90 2.30
CA ASN A 312 -12.46 0.49 3.65
C ASN A 312 -12.15 1.62 4.65
N SER A 313 -13.10 1.94 5.52
CA SER A 313 -12.93 3.01 6.55
C SER A 313 -12.25 2.55 7.83
N GLY A 314 -11.82 1.28 7.89
CA GLY A 314 -11.09 0.66 9.01
C GLY A 314 -9.61 0.43 8.72
N PHE A 315 -9.14 0.63 7.49
CA PHE A 315 -7.70 0.57 7.18
C PHE A 315 -7.32 1.50 6.02
N PHE A 316 -6.73 2.65 6.36
CA PHE A 316 -6.21 3.60 5.39
C PHE A 316 -5.06 4.42 5.95
N TYR A 317 -4.09 4.74 5.10
CA TYR A 317 -3.05 5.72 5.35
C TYR A 317 -3.53 7.10 4.92
N ILE A 318 -3.34 8.11 5.76
CA ILE A 318 -3.74 9.49 5.49
C ILE A 318 -2.61 10.45 5.88
N ARG A 319 -2.29 11.38 4.98
CA ARG A 319 -1.23 12.38 5.16
C ARG A 319 -1.78 13.65 5.82
N PRO A 320 -0.95 14.43 6.53
CA PRO A 320 -1.38 15.68 7.15
C PRO A 320 -1.46 16.81 6.12
N THR A 321 -2.37 16.73 5.16
CA THR A 321 -2.60 17.74 4.11
C THR A 321 -3.96 18.42 4.29
N LEU A 322 -4.14 19.61 3.69
CA LEU A 322 -5.43 20.32 3.78
C LEU A 322 -6.61 19.47 3.26
N PRO A 323 -6.53 18.80 2.09
CA PRO A 323 -7.64 17.94 1.64
C PRO A 323 -7.88 16.72 2.55
N SER A 324 -6.85 16.21 3.21
CA SER A 324 -7.00 15.11 4.17
C SER A 324 -7.73 15.56 5.43
N ILE A 325 -7.39 16.74 5.97
CA ILE A 325 -8.08 17.33 7.12
C ILE A 325 -9.53 17.66 6.74
N GLU A 326 -9.75 18.24 5.57
CA GLU A 326 -11.08 18.55 5.05
C GLU A 326 -11.95 17.28 4.90
N LEU A 327 -11.38 16.16 4.42
CA LEU A 327 -12.08 14.88 4.38
C LEU A 327 -12.57 14.47 5.77
N LEU A 328 -11.68 14.51 6.77
CA LEU A 328 -12.03 14.13 8.15
C LEU A 328 -13.10 15.06 8.73
N ASP A 329 -13.02 16.37 8.45
CA ASP A 329 -14.03 17.36 8.85
C ASP A 329 -15.39 17.06 8.24
N ARG A 330 -15.46 16.87 6.92
CA ARG A 330 -16.70 16.57 6.20
C ARG A 330 -17.36 15.29 6.73
N VAL A 331 -16.57 14.22 6.91
CA VAL A 331 -17.06 12.93 7.42
C VAL A 331 -17.55 13.06 8.87
N ALA A 332 -16.77 13.71 9.74
CA ALA A 332 -17.16 13.89 11.14
C ALA A 332 -18.42 14.76 11.29
N ILE A 333 -18.57 15.82 10.48
CA ILE A 333 -19.74 16.69 10.47
C ILE A 333 -20.98 15.92 10.02
N ARG A 334 -20.91 15.18 8.91
CA ARG A 334 -22.06 14.40 8.41
C ARG A 334 -22.48 13.33 9.38
N LEU A 335 -21.54 12.55 9.93
CA LEU A 335 -21.84 11.53 10.94
C LEU A 335 -22.41 12.10 12.24
N SER A 336 -22.16 13.37 12.55
CA SER A 336 -22.77 14.03 13.71
C SER A 336 -24.22 14.49 13.49
N ARG A 337 -24.66 14.60 12.23
CA ARG A 337 -25.98 15.13 11.85
C ARG A 337 -26.92 14.05 11.32
N GLU A 338 -26.36 13.00 10.72
CA GLU A 338 -27.09 11.98 9.98
C GLU A 338 -26.86 10.60 10.59
N LYS A 339 -27.90 9.75 10.59
CA LYS A 339 -27.75 8.33 10.91
C LYS A 339 -27.23 7.58 9.67
N ALA A 340 -25.94 7.76 9.40
CA ALA A 340 -25.27 7.18 8.23
C ALA A 340 -24.19 6.16 8.63
N TRP A 341 -23.82 5.29 7.69
CA TRP A 341 -22.70 4.37 7.86
C TRP A 341 -21.39 5.08 7.53
N ASP A 342 -20.40 4.97 8.42
CA ASP A 342 -19.13 5.69 8.32
C ASP A 342 -18.37 5.41 7.02
N GLN A 343 -18.35 4.16 6.59
CA GLN A 343 -17.72 3.79 5.33
C GLN A 343 -18.44 4.40 4.12
N ALA A 344 -19.77 4.48 4.16
CA ALA A 344 -20.54 5.13 3.10
C ALA A 344 -20.19 6.62 3.02
N VAL A 345 -20.27 7.33 4.15
CA VAL A 345 -19.96 8.77 4.21
C VAL A 345 -18.51 9.05 3.79
N PHE A 346 -17.55 8.26 4.28
CA PHE A 346 -16.14 8.38 3.89
C PHE A 346 -15.93 8.28 2.37
N ASN A 347 -16.62 7.34 1.72
CA ASN A 347 -16.51 7.17 0.27
C ASN A 347 -17.28 8.24 -0.50
N GLU A 348 -18.47 8.63 -0.05
CA GLU A 348 -19.23 9.71 -0.69
C GLU A 348 -18.42 11.01 -0.70
N GLU A 349 -17.87 11.43 0.44
CA GLU A 349 -17.03 12.62 0.52
C GLU A 349 -15.75 12.52 -0.30
N LEU A 350 -15.16 11.32 -0.40
CA LEU A 350 -13.93 11.12 -1.15
C LEU A 350 -14.13 11.00 -2.67
N PHE A 351 -15.31 10.58 -3.13
CA PHE A 351 -15.54 10.21 -4.54
C PHE A 351 -16.57 11.04 -5.28
N PHE A 352 -17.49 11.74 -4.60
CA PHE A 352 -18.48 12.55 -5.30
C PHE A 352 -17.81 13.70 -6.07
N PRO A 353 -18.13 13.85 -7.37
CA PRO A 353 -17.62 14.96 -8.17
C PRO A 353 -18.28 16.27 -7.74
N SER A 354 -17.62 17.40 -8.02
CA SER A 354 -18.28 18.69 -7.90
C SER A 354 -19.51 18.76 -8.80
N HIS A 355 -20.60 19.28 -8.25
CA HIS A 355 -21.89 19.43 -8.93
C HIS A 355 -22.59 20.69 -8.41
N PRO A 356 -23.73 21.13 -8.98
CA PRO A 356 -24.42 22.32 -8.48
C PRO A 356 -24.62 22.25 -6.96
N ALA A 357 -24.17 23.30 -6.27
CA ALA A 357 -24.20 23.43 -4.81
C ALA A 357 -23.35 22.43 -3.99
N TYR A 358 -22.40 21.71 -4.60
CA TYR A 358 -21.45 20.84 -3.90
C TYR A 358 -20.06 20.92 -4.51
N ASP A 359 -19.09 21.32 -3.71
CA ASP A 359 -17.67 21.27 -4.07
C ASP A 359 -17.10 19.91 -3.66
N GLY A 360 -16.77 19.08 -4.65
CA GLY A 360 -16.15 17.78 -4.43
C GLY A 360 -14.77 17.90 -3.81
N LEU A 361 -14.37 16.91 -3.02
CA LEU A 361 -13.07 16.92 -2.35
C LEU A 361 -11.92 16.77 -3.35
N HIS A 362 -10.92 17.65 -3.24
CA HIS A 362 -9.71 17.62 -4.07
C HIS A 362 -8.56 16.85 -3.40
N ALA A 363 -8.83 15.63 -2.95
CA ALA A 363 -7.83 14.73 -2.37
C ALA A 363 -7.36 13.69 -3.39
N ALA A 364 -6.04 13.56 -3.53
CA ALA A 364 -5.44 12.47 -4.29
C ALA A 364 -5.59 11.15 -3.51
N LYS A 365 -5.88 10.07 -4.23
CA LYS A 365 -6.19 8.78 -3.62
C LYS A 365 -5.54 7.60 -4.34
N ARG A 366 -5.10 6.61 -3.56
CA ARG A 366 -4.52 5.36 -4.03
C ARG A 366 -5.24 4.16 -3.43
N THR A 367 -5.47 3.16 -4.25
CA THR A 367 -5.87 1.83 -3.79
C THR A 367 -4.62 1.02 -3.44
N LEU A 368 -4.59 0.44 -2.24
CA LEU A 368 -3.56 -0.50 -1.83
C LEU A 368 -3.68 -1.83 -2.59
N ASP A 369 -2.58 -2.57 -2.72
CA ASP A 369 -2.60 -3.90 -3.34
C ASP A 369 -3.47 -4.85 -2.51
N PHE A 370 -4.54 -5.39 -3.09
CA PHE A 370 -5.55 -6.18 -2.36
C PHE A 370 -5.06 -7.58 -1.95
N TYR A 371 -3.93 -8.07 -2.49
CA TYR A 371 -3.28 -9.28 -1.99
C TYR A 371 -2.32 -9.00 -0.84
N LEU A 372 -1.69 -7.83 -0.81
CA LEU A 372 -0.85 -7.41 0.31
C LEU A 372 -1.68 -6.89 1.50
N PHE A 373 -2.70 -6.10 1.21
CA PHE A 373 -3.62 -5.51 2.20
C PHE A 373 -4.98 -6.21 2.06
N MET A 374 -5.03 -7.44 2.59
CA MET A 374 -6.04 -8.43 2.21
C MET A 374 -7.26 -8.37 3.13
N ASN A 375 -8.46 -8.26 2.55
CA ASN A 375 -9.70 -8.45 3.33
C ASN A 375 -10.00 -9.93 3.49
N SER A 376 -10.74 -10.26 4.54
CA SER A 376 -11.10 -11.64 4.85
C SER A 376 -11.92 -12.30 3.74
N LYS A 377 -12.69 -11.56 2.94
CA LYS A 377 -13.39 -12.13 1.78
C LYS A 377 -12.40 -12.67 0.74
N VAL A 378 -11.35 -11.91 0.42
CA VAL A 378 -10.25 -12.36 -0.47
C VAL A 378 -9.56 -13.59 0.11
N LEU A 379 -9.26 -13.59 1.42
CA LEU A 379 -8.60 -14.71 2.07
C LEU A 379 -9.44 -16.00 1.99
N PHE A 380 -10.67 -15.95 2.51
CA PHE A 380 -11.49 -17.13 2.73
C PHE A 380 -12.18 -17.62 1.44
N LYS A 381 -12.56 -16.73 0.52
CA LYS A 381 -13.19 -17.18 -0.74
C LYS A 381 -12.18 -17.58 -1.81
N THR A 382 -11.00 -16.97 -1.83
CA THR A 382 -10.06 -17.09 -2.96
C THR A 382 -8.71 -17.63 -2.52
N VAL A 383 -7.95 -16.87 -1.73
CA VAL A 383 -6.52 -17.13 -1.50
C VAL A 383 -6.26 -18.48 -0.84
N ARG A 384 -7.02 -18.85 0.20
CA ARG A 384 -6.81 -20.12 0.91
C ARG A 384 -7.04 -21.36 0.01
N LYS A 385 -7.85 -21.22 -1.04
CA LYS A 385 -8.26 -22.32 -1.92
C LYS A 385 -7.32 -22.53 -3.11
N ASP A 386 -6.51 -21.53 -3.43
CA ASP A 386 -5.57 -21.59 -4.55
C ASP A 386 -4.18 -22.01 -4.05
N ALA A 387 -3.61 -23.05 -4.65
CA ALA A 387 -2.34 -23.64 -4.23
C ALA A 387 -1.11 -22.72 -4.39
N LYS A 388 -1.20 -21.72 -5.28
CA LYS A 388 -0.16 -20.70 -5.48
C LYS A 388 -0.42 -19.51 -4.57
N LEU A 389 -1.65 -18.99 -4.53
CA LEU A 389 -1.98 -17.80 -3.74
C LEU A 389 -1.84 -18.06 -2.24
N LYS A 390 -2.15 -19.25 -1.74
CA LYS A 390 -1.98 -19.57 -0.30
C LYS A 390 -0.54 -19.47 0.21
N LYS A 391 0.45 -19.40 -0.69
CA LYS A 391 1.87 -19.20 -0.36
C LYS A 391 2.23 -17.71 -0.23
N LEU A 392 1.36 -16.81 -0.69
CA LEU A 392 1.56 -15.37 -0.53
C LEU A 392 1.55 -15.05 0.96
N LYS A 393 2.50 -14.23 1.40
CA LYS A 393 2.46 -13.63 2.73
C LYS A 393 1.90 -12.21 2.60
N PRO A 394 0.67 -11.92 3.04
CA PRO A 394 0.16 -10.56 3.04
C PRO A 394 0.94 -9.68 4.02
N VAL A 395 0.74 -8.38 3.91
CA VAL A 395 1.19 -7.38 4.90
C VAL A 395 0.25 -7.39 6.09
N ILE A 396 -1.05 -7.32 5.82
CA ILE A 396 -2.12 -7.44 6.81
C ILE A 396 -3.24 -8.34 6.29
N VAL A 397 -4.02 -8.88 7.23
CA VAL A 397 -5.34 -9.45 6.95
C VAL A 397 -6.37 -8.75 7.82
N HIS A 398 -7.38 -8.14 7.19
CA HIS A 398 -8.49 -7.46 7.88
C HIS A 398 -9.74 -8.35 7.91
N ILE A 399 -10.26 -8.65 9.10
CA ILE A 399 -11.44 -9.51 9.28
C ILE A 399 -12.76 -8.72 9.23
N ASN A 400 -12.93 -7.90 8.19
CA ASN A 400 -14.08 -7.01 8.03
C ASN A 400 -15.35 -7.65 7.42
N TYR A 401 -15.24 -8.79 6.74
CA TYR A 401 -16.38 -9.44 6.04
C TYR A 401 -17.02 -10.60 6.83
N HIS A 402 -16.58 -10.87 8.06
CA HIS A 402 -17.04 -12.01 8.84
C HIS A 402 -17.33 -11.61 10.30
N PRO A 403 -18.41 -12.12 10.91
CA PRO A 403 -18.80 -11.75 12.28
C PRO A 403 -17.92 -12.43 13.35
N ASP A 404 -17.40 -13.62 13.08
CA ASP A 404 -16.55 -14.41 13.98
C ASP A 404 -15.08 -13.94 13.95
N LYS A 405 -14.91 -12.62 14.13
CA LYS A 405 -13.64 -11.88 13.94
C LYS A 405 -12.47 -12.49 14.72
N LEU A 406 -12.62 -12.62 16.04
CA LEU A 406 -11.55 -13.08 16.93
C LEU A 406 -11.05 -14.50 16.56
N SER A 407 -11.95 -15.43 16.31
CA SER A 407 -11.60 -16.81 15.95
C SER A 407 -10.84 -16.87 14.63
N ARG A 408 -11.27 -16.08 13.64
CA ARG A 408 -10.58 -15.97 12.34
C ARG A 408 -9.23 -15.26 12.46
N MET A 409 -9.11 -14.22 13.28
CA MET A 409 -7.81 -13.58 13.55
C MET A 409 -6.81 -14.61 14.11
N LYS A 410 -7.22 -15.39 15.11
CA LYS A 410 -6.39 -16.47 15.67
C LYS A 410 -6.01 -17.52 14.62
N ALA A 411 -6.95 -17.89 13.76
CA ALA A 411 -6.68 -18.83 12.66
C ALA A 411 -5.71 -18.28 11.61
N VAL A 412 -5.79 -16.98 11.29
CA VAL A 412 -4.84 -16.27 10.43
C VAL A 412 -3.45 -16.29 11.03
N VAL A 413 -3.34 -16.07 12.34
CA VAL A 413 -2.09 -16.27 13.08
C VAL A 413 -1.64 -17.71 12.87
N GLU A 414 -2.38 -18.71 13.33
CA GLU A 414 -1.98 -20.13 13.17
C GLU A 414 -1.50 -20.51 11.75
N PHE A 415 -2.19 -20.00 10.71
CA PHE A 415 -1.84 -20.24 9.32
C PHE A 415 -0.50 -19.58 8.90
N TYR A 416 -0.38 -18.26 9.02
CA TYR A 416 0.78 -17.52 8.51
C TYR A 416 1.96 -17.43 9.48
N VAL A 417 1.69 -17.57 10.77
CA VAL A 417 2.65 -17.37 11.88
C VAL A 417 3.21 -18.71 12.34
N ASN A 418 2.36 -19.71 12.55
CA ASN A 418 2.73 -21.01 13.10
C ASN A 418 2.80 -22.12 12.03
N GLY A 419 2.47 -21.81 10.78
CA GLY A 419 2.57 -22.74 9.66
C GLY A 419 1.50 -23.83 9.62
N LYS A 420 0.45 -23.72 10.44
CA LYS A 420 -0.65 -24.70 10.49
C LYS A 420 -1.54 -24.56 9.25
N GLN A 421 -1.22 -25.34 8.22
CA GLN A 421 -1.83 -25.22 6.88
C GLN A 421 -3.36 -25.41 6.87
N ASN A 422 -3.91 -26.17 7.81
CA ASN A 422 -5.35 -26.42 7.92
C ASN A 422 -6.06 -25.47 8.90
N ALA A 423 -5.38 -24.44 9.42
CA ALA A 423 -5.97 -23.54 10.42
C ALA A 423 -7.18 -22.76 9.89
N LEU A 424 -7.22 -22.48 8.57
CA LEU A 424 -8.31 -21.75 7.94
C LEU A 424 -9.46 -22.66 7.50
N ASP A 425 -9.27 -23.98 7.41
CA ASP A 425 -10.22 -24.93 6.81
C ASP A 425 -11.57 -25.02 7.55
N PRO A 426 -11.63 -24.98 8.90
CA PRO A 426 -12.89 -25.08 9.63
C PRO A 426 -13.88 -23.93 9.38
N PHE A 427 -13.40 -22.81 8.83
CA PHE A 427 -14.22 -21.62 8.66
C PHE A 427 -14.99 -21.65 7.34
N PRO A 428 -16.30 -21.35 7.33
CA PRO A 428 -17.04 -21.17 6.10
C PRO A 428 -16.57 -19.94 5.32
N ASP A 429 -16.88 -19.89 4.02
CA ASP A 429 -16.58 -18.77 3.11
C ASP A 429 -17.26 -17.45 3.49
N GLY A 430 -18.36 -17.53 4.25
CA GLY A 430 -19.14 -16.42 4.77
C GLY A 430 -19.91 -16.88 6.02
N SER A 431 -20.70 -16.00 6.63
CA SER A 431 -21.56 -16.37 7.75
C SER A 431 -22.93 -16.87 7.28
N SER A 432 -23.49 -17.89 7.95
CA SER A 432 -24.93 -18.14 7.93
C SER A 432 -25.62 -16.98 8.67
N TRP A 433 -26.67 -16.43 8.06
CA TRP A 433 -27.50 -15.38 8.66
C TRP A 433 -28.41 -15.94 9.74
#